data_AF-A0A2P6NLS8-F1
#
_entry.id   AF-A0A2P6NLS8-F1
#
_cell.length_a   1.000
_cell.length_b   1.000
_cell.length_c   1.000
_cell.angle_alpha   90.00
_cell.angle_beta   90.00
_cell.angle_gamma   90.00
#
_symmetry.space_group_name_H-M   'P 1'
#
loop_
_entity.id
_entity.type
_entity.pdbx_description
1 polymer ?
#
loop_
_entity_poly.entity_id
_entity_poly.type
_entity_poly.pdbx_seq_one_letter_code
_entity_poly.pdbx_strand_id
1 'polypeptide(L)'
;MQPFQKYTYHVRENGDIEWNSREWNVFVEVLLRHVEKQPPPPDTFATTRLRIFHQDSTSNSTQRQLTDGEEVPHGEFRPVCYLFRGDFLPSGNADGLFWKPSRGTVHVGGALERRYHYGNFRGMRIRRQVSFLEGSDWALIEYNTCPSQPIVRLSDFRTLPACDWRPIVHTVASGLMHEELENSQMVQNVLPLPPTRVHIEKSMNRQRNLQPPNVTPTPPISQNMGPLTLTPTFALPNIPLASMQPQLSQRERKTPRVLNQHELDLQRLQQITVELRQASEMARRYNQLVMDLGERHREILISMTQNNTDGFDTER
;
A
#
# COMPACT_ATOMS: atom_id res chain seq x y z
N MET A 1 11.59 24.55 18.65
CA MET A 1 11.69 23.21 18.00
C MET A 1 13.12 22.74 18.20
N GLN A 2 13.33 21.59 18.83
CA GLN A 2 14.69 21.02 18.88
C GLN A 2 15.13 20.62 17.47
N PRO A 3 16.41 20.79 17.10
CA PRO A 3 16.92 20.25 15.84
C PRO A 3 16.61 18.75 15.83
N PHE A 4 15.93 18.30 14.78
CA PHE A 4 15.62 16.88 14.62
C PHE A 4 16.92 16.10 14.75
N GLN A 5 16.92 15.14 15.68
CA GLN A 5 18.03 14.22 15.92
C GLN A 5 18.50 13.65 14.58
N LYS A 6 19.80 13.81 14.33
CA LYS A 6 20.56 13.36 13.16
C LYS A 6 20.10 11.97 12.68
N TYR A 7 20.04 11.79 11.36
CA TYR A 7 19.83 10.49 10.77
C TYR A 7 21.00 9.58 11.18
N THR A 8 20.73 8.55 11.96
CA THR A 8 21.70 7.51 12.32
C THR A 8 21.31 6.24 11.60
N TYR A 9 21.17 6.28 10.28
CA TYR A 9 21.21 5.01 9.56
C TYR A 9 22.65 4.53 9.55
N HIS A 10 22.82 3.27 9.89
CA HIS A 10 24.13 2.66 9.96
C HIS A 10 24.37 1.93 8.65
N VAL A 11 25.27 2.46 7.83
CA VAL A 11 25.90 1.63 6.78
C VAL A 11 26.75 0.61 7.54
N ARG A 12 26.32 -0.64 7.50
CA ARG A 12 27.00 -1.74 8.17
C ARG A 12 28.28 -2.09 7.41
N GLU A 13 29.19 -2.83 8.05
CA GLU A 13 30.45 -3.26 7.44
C GLU A 13 30.25 -4.05 6.13
N ASN A 14 29.10 -4.71 5.97
CA ASN A 14 28.73 -5.45 4.77
C ASN A 14 28.05 -4.58 3.68
N GLY A 15 27.96 -3.26 3.87
CA GLY A 15 27.29 -2.33 2.96
C GLY A 15 25.76 -2.32 3.05
N ASP A 16 25.16 -3.10 3.94
CA ASP A 16 23.72 -3.05 4.20
C ASP A 16 23.36 -1.76 4.94
N ILE A 17 22.13 -1.29 4.71
CA ILE A 17 21.64 -0.07 5.34
C ILE A 17 20.49 -0.45 6.28
N GLU A 18 20.59 0.02 7.53
CA GLU A 18 19.53 -0.17 8.51
C GLU A 18 19.00 1.16 9.06
N TRP A 19 17.70 1.18 9.31
CA TRP A 19 16.98 2.31 9.89
C TRP A 19 16.14 1.82 11.08
N ASN A 20 16.02 2.64 12.12
CA ASN A 20 14.90 2.45 13.03
C ASN A 20 13.58 2.90 12.35
N SER A 21 12.43 2.50 12.91
CA SER A 21 11.11 2.82 12.34
C SER A 21 10.86 4.33 12.11
N ARG A 22 11.42 5.22 12.95
CA ARG A 22 11.27 6.66 12.78
C ARG A 22 12.12 7.17 11.61
N GLU A 23 13.39 6.77 11.57
CA GLU A 23 14.32 7.12 10.48
C GLU A 23 13.81 6.60 9.13
N TRP A 24 13.25 5.39 9.10
CA TRP A 24 12.64 4.83 7.90
C TRP A 24 11.53 5.72 7.35
N ASN A 25 10.62 6.22 8.20
CA ASN A 25 9.55 7.10 7.74
C ASN A 25 10.10 8.39 7.11
N VAL A 26 11.11 8.99 7.72
CA VAL A 26 11.72 10.21 7.18
C VAL A 26 12.46 9.92 5.88
N PHE A 27 13.19 8.80 5.80
CA PHE A 27 13.84 8.37 4.58
C PHE A 27 12.85 8.15 3.44
N VAL A 28 11.71 7.49 3.70
CA VAL A 28 10.64 7.30 2.70
C VAL A 28 10.11 8.64 2.18
N GLU A 29 9.93 9.63 3.06
CA GLU A 29 9.52 10.98 2.64
C GLU A 29 10.55 11.64 1.70
N VAL A 30 11.85 11.53 2.03
CA VAL A 30 12.94 12.06 1.19
C VAL A 30 13.03 11.31 -0.14
N LEU A 31 12.93 9.98 -0.12
CA LEU A 31 12.93 9.12 -1.31
C LEU A 31 11.81 9.52 -2.27
N LEU A 32 10.58 9.68 -1.78
CA LEU A 32 9.44 10.08 -2.59
C LEU A 32 9.62 11.49 -3.20
N ARG A 33 10.16 12.44 -2.43
CA ARG A 33 10.52 13.77 -2.97
C ARG A 33 11.63 13.70 -4.02
N HIS A 34 12.60 12.81 -3.85
CA HIS A 34 13.69 12.63 -4.81
C HIS A 34 13.16 12.11 -6.14
N VAL A 35 12.36 11.05 -6.14
CA VAL A 35 11.82 10.45 -7.38
C VAL A 35 10.78 11.32 -8.08
N GLU A 36 10.09 12.20 -7.34
CA GLU A 36 9.24 13.24 -7.92
C GLU A 36 10.06 14.25 -8.74
N LYS A 37 11.21 14.70 -8.19
CA LYS A 37 12.10 15.67 -8.86
C LYS A 37 12.91 15.03 -9.99
N GLN A 38 13.35 13.79 -9.77
CA GLN A 38 14.21 13.04 -10.67
C GLN A 38 13.62 11.64 -10.87
N PRO A 39 12.74 11.46 -11.87
CA PRO A 39 12.13 10.18 -12.16
C PRO A 39 13.21 9.10 -12.35
N PRO A 40 13.10 7.95 -11.66
CA PRO A 40 14.10 6.90 -11.74
C PRO A 40 13.96 6.09 -13.04
N PRO A 41 14.95 5.24 -13.38
CA PRO A 41 14.90 4.39 -14.57
C PRO A 41 13.67 3.45 -14.60
N PRO A 42 13.06 3.16 -15.77
CA PRO A 42 11.82 2.39 -15.88
C PRO A 42 11.82 0.99 -15.24
N ASP A 43 12.98 0.38 -15.05
CA ASP A 43 13.20 -0.96 -14.47
C ASP A 43 13.33 -0.97 -12.95
N THR A 44 13.20 0.20 -12.31
CA THR A 44 13.37 0.37 -10.85
C THR A 44 12.05 0.59 -10.12
N PHE A 45 10.93 0.70 -10.84
CA PHE A 45 9.60 0.93 -10.28
C PHE A 45 8.54 0.18 -11.07
N ALA A 46 7.35 0.06 -10.48
CA ALA A 46 6.21 -0.57 -11.11
C ALA A 46 5.11 0.48 -11.43
N THR A 47 4.51 0.37 -12.62
CA THR A 47 3.28 1.12 -12.98
C THR A 47 2.03 0.24 -12.88
N THR A 48 2.22 -1.07 -12.81
CA THR A 48 1.18 -2.08 -12.63
C THR A 48 1.41 -2.83 -11.32
N ARG A 49 0.33 -3.22 -10.65
CA ARG A 49 0.45 -3.93 -9.36
C ARG A 49 1.13 -5.28 -9.55
N LEU A 50 2.08 -5.59 -8.68
CA LEU A 50 2.82 -6.84 -8.73
C LEU A 50 2.05 -7.92 -7.98
N ARG A 51 1.97 -9.11 -8.59
CA ARG A 51 1.37 -10.28 -7.94
C ARG A 51 2.39 -10.90 -6.99
N ILE A 52 2.41 -10.41 -5.75
CA ILE A 52 3.37 -10.85 -4.72
C ILE A 52 3.04 -12.26 -4.21
N PHE A 53 1.75 -12.59 -4.18
CA PHE A 53 1.23 -13.85 -3.64
C PHE A 53 0.66 -14.71 -4.77
N HIS A 54 1.28 -15.86 -5.03
CA HIS A 54 0.76 -16.85 -5.96
C HIS A 54 -0.32 -17.70 -5.29
N GLN A 55 -1.49 -17.85 -5.92
CA GLN A 55 -2.60 -18.63 -5.38
C GLN A 55 -2.36 -20.14 -5.46
N ASP A 56 -1.46 -20.60 -6.32
CA ASP A 56 -1.12 -22.02 -6.48
C ASP A 56 -0.44 -22.59 -5.21
N SER A 57 -0.05 -21.69 -4.30
CA SER A 57 0.53 -21.98 -2.99
C SER A 57 -0.51 -22.23 -1.88
N THR A 58 -1.81 -22.06 -2.17
CA THR A 58 -2.90 -22.15 -1.18
C THR A 58 -3.83 -23.34 -1.36
N SER A 59 -3.79 -24.03 -2.50
CA SER A 59 -4.46 -25.33 -2.61
C SER A 59 -3.64 -26.35 -1.82
N ASN A 60 -4.33 -27.25 -1.13
CA ASN A 60 -3.81 -28.36 -0.33
C ASN A 60 -3.02 -29.36 -1.19
N SER A 61 -1.94 -28.91 -1.84
CA SER A 61 -0.90 -29.71 -2.46
C SER A 61 -0.15 -30.40 -1.33
N THR A 62 -0.81 -31.39 -0.77
CA THR A 62 -0.27 -32.58 -0.13
C THR A 62 1.14 -32.82 -0.65
N GLN A 63 2.12 -32.50 0.20
CA GLN A 63 3.32 -33.30 0.36
C GLN A 63 3.83 -33.89 -0.96
N ARG A 64 4.26 -33.05 -1.90
CA ARG A 64 5.17 -33.51 -2.94
C ARG A 64 6.46 -33.87 -2.21
N GLN A 65 6.56 -35.17 -1.89
CA GLN A 65 7.73 -35.84 -1.38
C GLN A 65 8.84 -35.63 -2.42
N LEU A 66 9.61 -34.55 -2.26
CA LEU A 66 10.87 -34.39 -2.96
C LEU A 66 11.79 -35.50 -2.42
N THR A 67 12.27 -36.33 -3.32
CA THR A 67 12.98 -37.58 -3.05
C THR A 67 14.39 -37.42 -2.49
N ASP A 68 14.86 -36.19 -2.25
CA ASP A 68 16.22 -35.94 -1.79
C ASP A 68 16.24 -35.00 -0.59
N GLY A 69 15.77 -35.49 0.57
CA GLY A 69 16.24 -35.18 1.95
C GLY A 69 16.41 -33.74 2.46
N GLU A 70 16.26 -32.71 1.63
CA GLU A 70 16.42 -31.31 2.00
C GLU A 70 15.02 -30.73 2.15
N GLU A 71 14.48 -30.81 3.36
CA GLU A 71 13.27 -30.11 3.73
C GLU A 71 13.49 -28.60 3.56
N VAL A 72 13.14 -28.06 2.39
CA VAL A 72 13.03 -26.61 2.22
C VAL A 72 11.97 -26.14 3.23
N PRO A 73 12.34 -25.38 4.27
CA PRO A 73 11.39 -24.98 5.32
C PRO A 73 10.20 -24.31 4.65
N HIS A 74 9.00 -24.80 4.96
CA HIS A 74 7.75 -24.35 4.37
C HIS A 74 7.72 -22.82 4.23
N GLY A 75 7.71 -22.36 2.96
CA GLY A 75 8.10 -21.03 2.51
C GLY A 75 7.69 -19.88 3.42
N GLU A 76 8.69 -19.40 4.17
CA GLU A 76 8.61 -18.20 5.01
C GLU A 76 8.31 -16.97 4.15
N PHE A 77 7.36 -16.15 4.61
CA PHE A 77 7.08 -14.87 3.98
C PHE A 77 8.26 -13.93 4.22
N ARG A 78 8.92 -13.50 3.13
CA ARG A 78 9.91 -12.42 3.18
C ARG A 78 9.25 -11.08 2.89
N PRO A 79 9.56 -10.02 3.67
CA PRO A 79 9.14 -8.66 3.37
C PRO A 79 9.38 -8.29 1.92
N VAL A 80 8.48 -7.48 1.36
CA VAL A 80 8.60 -6.95 0.00
C VAL A 80 8.40 -5.46 0.05
N CYS A 81 9.26 -4.72 -0.62
CA CYS A 81 9.13 -3.28 -0.80
C CYS A 81 9.41 -2.96 -2.28
N TYR A 82 8.67 -2.02 -2.86
CA TYR A 82 8.97 -1.49 -4.18
C TYR A 82 8.35 -0.11 -4.39
N LEU A 83 8.93 0.63 -5.33
CA LEU A 83 8.42 1.93 -5.76
C LEU A 83 7.33 1.74 -6.81
N PHE A 84 6.24 2.49 -6.67
CA PHE A 84 5.08 2.43 -7.56
C PHE A 84 4.73 3.82 -8.09
N ARG A 85 4.32 3.91 -9.35
CA ARG A 85 3.84 5.14 -9.97
C ARG A 85 2.39 4.97 -10.45
N GLY A 86 1.50 5.86 -10.00
CA GLY A 86 0.08 5.93 -10.33
C GLY A 86 -0.83 5.59 -9.15
N ASP A 87 -2.10 5.29 -9.45
CA ASP A 87 -3.13 5.04 -8.44
C ASP A 87 -3.08 3.62 -7.85
N PHE A 88 -2.40 3.48 -6.72
CA PHE A 88 -2.33 2.18 -6.05
C PHE A 88 -3.65 1.79 -5.36
N LEU A 89 -4.51 2.74 -5.00
CA LEU A 89 -5.73 2.52 -4.21
C LEU A 89 -6.99 2.91 -5.00
N PRO A 90 -8.12 2.19 -4.84
CA PRO A 90 -8.30 0.97 -4.06
C PRO A 90 -7.69 -0.26 -4.75
N SER A 91 -7.16 -1.18 -3.95
CA SER A 91 -6.35 -2.29 -4.45
C SER A 91 -7.07 -3.62 -4.65
N GLY A 92 -8.20 -3.82 -3.95
CA GLY A 92 -8.98 -5.06 -4.03
C GLY A 92 -8.13 -6.29 -3.73
N ASN A 93 -8.09 -7.23 -4.69
CA ASN A 93 -7.31 -8.47 -4.64
C ASN A 93 -6.24 -8.57 -5.74
N ALA A 94 -5.88 -7.47 -6.39
CA ALA A 94 -5.03 -7.45 -7.58
C ALA A 94 -3.61 -8.00 -7.35
N ASP A 95 -3.10 -7.91 -6.12
CA ASP A 95 -1.79 -8.39 -5.69
C ASP A 95 -1.79 -9.84 -5.17
N GLY A 96 -2.94 -10.53 -5.27
CA GLY A 96 -3.09 -11.97 -5.02
C GLY A 96 -3.73 -12.32 -3.67
N LEU A 97 -4.06 -11.34 -2.83
CA LEU A 97 -4.70 -11.54 -1.53
C LEU A 97 -5.88 -10.61 -1.31
N PHE A 98 -6.81 -11.02 -0.45
CA PHE A 98 -7.87 -10.14 0.01
C PHE A 98 -7.35 -9.22 1.14
N TRP A 99 -7.55 -7.93 0.98
CA TRP A 99 -7.05 -6.91 1.90
C TRP A 99 -8.17 -6.17 2.59
N LYS A 100 -8.18 -6.21 3.93
CA LYS A 100 -9.07 -5.40 4.76
C LYS A 100 -8.43 -4.03 5.00
N PRO A 101 -9.05 -2.91 4.57
CA PRO A 101 -8.52 -1.58 4.83
C PRO A 101 -8.57 -1.23 6.32
N SER A 102 -7.62 -0.42 6.79
CA SER A 102 -7.66 0.21 8.12
C SER A 102 -8.65 1.38 8.19
N ARG A 103 -8.67 2.10 9.32
CA ARG A 103 -9.55 3.25 9.61
C ARG A 103 -9.35 4.49 8.71
N GLY A 104 -8.45 4.45 7.73
CA GLY A 104 -8.15 5.58 6.84
C GLY A 104 -6.64 5.81 6.66
N THR A 105 -6.34 6.93 6.02
CA THR A 105 -4.98 7.47 5.85
C THR A 105 -4.52 8.11 7.15
N VAL A 106 -3.26 7.94 7.51
CA VAL A 106 -2.62 8.58 8.65
C VAL A 106 -1.42 9.40 8.18
N HIS A 107 -1.15 10.52 8.85
CA HIS A 107 0.06 11.31 8.62
C HIS A 107 1.20 10.72 9.45
N VAL A 108 2.33 10.42 8.80
CA VAL A 108 3.49 9.73 9.40
C VAL A 108 4.78 10.46 9.02
N GLY A 109 4.92 11.71 9.44
CA GLY A 109 6.09 12.52 9.12
C GLY A 109 5.73 13.99 8.99
N GLY A 110 6.46 14.70 8.14
CA GLY A 110 6.14 16.08 7.77
C GLY A 110 4.99 16.10 6.77
N ALA A 111 5.25 15.57 5.57
CA ALA A 111 4.28 15.50 4.47
C ALA A 111 3.91 14.06 4.07
N LEU A 112 4.48 13.05 4.74
CA LEU A 112 4.24 11.65 4.41
C LEU A 112 2.88 11.19 4.91
N GLU A 113 2.05 10.72 3.99
CA GLU A 113 0.80 10.04 4.27
C GLU A 113 0.96 8.52 4.12
N ARG A 114 0.14 7.77 4.87
CA ARG A 114 0.19 6.31 4.85
C ARG A 114 -1.17 5.67 5.01
N ARG A 115 -1.46 4.65 4.21
CA ARG A 115 -2.65 3.81 4.35
C ARG A 115 -2.29 2.36 4.59
N TYR A 116 -2.90 1.76 5.61
CA TYR A 116 -2.67 0.36 5.98
C TYR A 116 -3.78 -0.56 5.52
N HIS A 117 -3.40 -1.77 5.15
CA HIS A 117 -4.30 -2.86 4.86
C HIS A 117 -3.77 -4.13 5.51
N TYR A 118 -4.67 -5.01 5.92
CA TYR A 118 -4.33 -6.25 6.59
C TYR A 118 -4.90 -7.44 5.83
N GLY A 119 -4.12 -8.50 5.74
CA GLY A 119 -4.51 -9.76 5.12
C GLY A 119 -3.99 -10.94 5.94
N ASN A 120 -4.40 -12.14 5.53
CA ASN A 120 -3.84 -13.39 6.04
C ASN A 120 -3.21 -14.16 4.89
N PHE A 121 -1.98 -14.61 5.08
CA PHE A 121 -1.27 -15.47 4.14
C PHE A 121 -0.80 -16.71 4.89
N ARG A 122 -1.37 -17.88 4.55
CA ARG A 122 -1.03 -19.16 5.20
C ARG A 122 -1.12 -19.12 6.74
N GLY A 123 -2.19 -18.51 7.26
CA GLY A 123 -2.39 -18.31 8.70
C GLY A 123 -1.56 -17.18 9.33
N MET A 124 -0.58 -16.63 8.62
CA MET A 124 0.21 -15.50 9.06
C MET A 124 -0.50 -14.18 8.77
N ARG A 125 -0.60 -13.32 9.78
CA ARG A 125 -1.13 -11.97 9.61
C ARG A 125 -0.07 -11.08 8.95
N ILE A 126 -0.43 -10.51 7.82
CA ILE A 126 0.43 -9.60 7.05
C ILE A 126 -0.22 -8.24 6.91
N ARG A 127 0.62 -7.24 6.70
CA ARG A 127 0.25 -5.84 6.53
C ARG A 127 0.81 -5.35 5.20
N ARG A 128 -0.05 -4.72 4.41
CA ARG A 128 0.36 -3.90 3.28
C ARG A 128 0.26 -2.43 3.68
N GLN A 129 1.34 -1.72 3.44
CA GLN A 129 1.50 -0.30 3.73
C GLN A 129 1.75 0.42 2.41
N VAL A 130 0.99 1.49 2.19
CA VAL A 130 1.10 2.36 1.02
C VAL A 130 1.47 3.73 1.56
N SER A 131 2.71 4.16 1.34
CA SER A 131 3.24 5.45 1.77
C SER A 131 3.33 6.39 0.56
N PHE A 132 2.81 7.61 0.65
CA PHE A 132 2.74 8.55 -0.46
C PHE A 132 2.78 10.00 0.04
N LEU A 133 3.00 10.95 -0.86
CA LEU A 133 2.90 12.39 -0.59
C LEU A 133 1.62 12.93 -1.21
N GLU A 134 1.00 13.93 -0.58
CA GLU A 134 -0.17 14.59 -1.15
C GLU A 134 0.16 15.21 -2.52
N GLY A 135 -0.63 14.86 -3.53
CA GLY A 135 -0.45 15.36 -4.91
C GLY A 135 0.68 14.69 -5.72
N SER A 136 1.37 13.69 -5.17
CA SER A 136 2.38 12.93 -5.92
C SER A 136 1.79 11.67 -6.54
N ASP A 137 2.25 11.35 -7.76
CA ASP A 137 1.95 10.08 -8.43
C ASP A 137 2.80 8.91 -7.88
N TRP A 138 3.75 9.18 -6.99
CA TRP A 138 4.67 8.18 -6.46
C TRP A 138 4.21 7.65 -5.10
N ALA A 139 4.31 6.34 -4.94
CA ALA A 139 4.06 5.65 -3.69
C ALA A 139 5.12 4.58 -3.43
N LEU A 140 5.44 4.35 -2.17
CA LEU A 140 6.22 3.19 -1.72
C LEU A 140 5.26 2.13 -1.16
N ILE A 141 5.35 0.92 -1.71
CA ILE A 141 4.49 -0.20 -1.33
C ILE A 141 5.30 -1.20 -0.51
N GLU A 142 4.87 -1.46 0.71
CA GLU A 142 5.54 -2.36 1.64
C GLU A 142 4.60 -3.48 2.09
N TYR A 143 5.05 -4.73 2.01
CA TYR A 143 4.39 -5.91 2.54
C TYR A 143 5.25 -6.47 3.67
N ASN A 144 4.69 -6.54 4.87
CA ASN A 144 5.39 -6.95 6.08
C ASN A 144 4.55 -7.88 6.95
N THR A 145 5.19 -8.64 7.82
CA THR A 145 4.51 -9.40 8.89
C THR A 145 3.95 -8.46 9.96
N CYS A 146 2.97 -8.96 10.72
CA CYS A 146 2.43 -8.27 11.89
C CYS A 146 2.74 -9.10 13.16
N PRO A 147 3.47 -8.55 14.15
CA PRO A 147 3.97 -7.18 14.25
C PRO A 147 5.14 -6.90 13.29
N SER A 148 5.38 -5.62 13.04
CA SER A 148 6.55 -5.17 12.25
C SER A 148 7.82 -5.23 13.09
N GLN A 149 8.93 -5.47 12.42
CA GLN A 149 10.25 -5.40 13.04
C GLN A 149 10.56 -3.93 13.43
N PRO A 150 11.26 -3.71 14.56
CA PRO A 150 11.61 -2.37 15.02
C PRO A 150 12.72 -1.71 14.19
N ILE A 151 13.56 -2.54 13.58
CA ILE A 151 14.65 -2.17 12.68
C ILE A 151 14.26 -2.62 11.28
N VAL A 152 14.47 -1.75 10.30
CA VAL A 152 14.27 -2.01 8.89
C VAL A 152 15.64 -2.14 8.26
N ARG A 153 15.96 -3.30 7.68
CA ARG A 153 17.20 -3.48 6.90
C ARG A 153 16.87 -3.64 5.43
N LEU A 154 17.69 -3.04 4.57
CA LEU A 154 17.48 -3.14 3.13
C LEU A 154 17.60 -4.59 2.64
N SER A 155 18.51 -5.36 3.23
CA SER A 155 18.72 -6.78 2.96
C SER A 155 17.54 -7.70 3.33
N ASP A 156 16.68 -7.30 4.27
CA ASP A 156 15.52 -8.09 4.71
C ASP A 156 14.40 -8.12 3.64
N PHE A 157 14.36 -7.13 2.75
CA PHE A 157 13.39 -7.09 1.67
C PHE A 157 13.80 -8.00 0.51
N ARG A 158 12.86 -8.81 0.04
CA ARG A 158 13.01 -9.60 -1.19
C ARG A 158 13.15 -8.68 -2.41
N THR A 159 14.22 -8.87 -3.19
CA THR A 159 14.39 -8.20 -4.48
C THR A 159 13.35 -8.71 -5.48
N LEU A 160 12.73 -7.78 -6.21
CA LEU A 160 11.84 -8.09 -7.32
C LEU A 160 12.58 -7.74 -8.62
N PRO A 161 12.96 -8.72 -9.47
CA PRO A 161 13.76 -8.46 -10.67
C PRO A 161 13.16 -7.46 -11.65
N ALA A 162 11.83 -7.32 -11.66
CA ALA A 162 11.11 -6.40 -12.55
C ALA A 162 11.08 -4.94 -12.05
N CYS A 163 11.49 -4.67 -10.81
CA CYS A 163 11.42 -3.34 -10.21
C CYS A 163 12.44 -3.22 -9.05
N ASP A 164 13.72 -3.35 -9.35
CA ASP A 164 14.76 -3.22 -8.31
C ASP A 164 14.94 -1.76 -7.92
N TRP A 165 14.34 -1.37 -6.81
CA TRP A 165 14.37 0.00 -6.28
C TRP A 165 15.63 0.28 -5.44
N ARG A 166 16.44 -0.73 -5.11
CA ARG A 166 17.62 -0.59 -4.22
C ARG A 166 18.67 0.39 -4.74
N PRO A 167 18.99 0.49 -6.05
CA PRO A 167 19.93 1.49 -6.54
C PRO A 167 19.50 2.93 -6.20
N ILE A 168 18.19 3.23 -6.25
CA ILE A 168 17.64 4.53 -5.87
C ILE A 168 17.83 4.75 -4.37
N VAL A 169 17.58 3.72 -3.55
CA VAL A 169 17.80 3.78 -2.10
C VAL A 169 19.22 4.16 -1.77
N HIS A 170 20.19 3.47 -2.38
CA HIS A 170 21.62 3.77 -2.18
C HIS A 170 21.97 5.19 -2.63
N THR A 171 21.39 5.65 -3.75
CA THR A 171 21.62 7.02 -4.26
C THR A 171 21.11 8.06 -3.28
N VAL A 172 19.86 7.93 -2.83
CA VAL A 172 19.22 8.86 -1.89
C VAL A 172 19.89 8.82 -0.53
N ALA A 173 20.21 7.63 -0.02
CA ALA A 173 20.94 7.48 1.24
C ALA A 173 22.32 8.15 1.14
N SER A 174 23.09 7.88 0.08
CA SER A 174 24.41 8.51 -0.09
C SER A 174 24.32 10.04 -0.16
N GLY A 175 23.30 10.59 -0.83
CA GLY A 175 23.05 12.03 -0.85
C GLY A 175 22.80 12.62 0.54
N LEU A 176 22.02 11.93 1.38
CA LEU A 176 21.78 12.35 2.77
C LEU A 176 23.06 12.34 3.62
N MET A 177 23.98 11.37 3.40
CA MET A 177 25.29 11.37 4.08
C MET A 177 26.11 12.62 3.71
N HIS A 178 26.13 12.99 2.43
CA HIS A 178 26.95 14.10 1.94
C HIS A 178 26.43 15.47 2.41
N GLU A 179 25.12 15.69 2.35
CA GLU A 179 24.49 16.93 2.82
C GLU A 179 24.74 17.15 4.33
N GLU A 180 24.78 16.07 5.12
CA GLU A 180 25.13 16.14 6.53
C GLU A 180 26.59 16.55 6.78
N LEU A 181 27.51 16.05 5.95
CA LEU A 181 28.93 16.39 6.04
C LEU A 181 29.18 17.86 5.71
N GLU A 182 28.56 18.37 4.65
CA GLU A 182 28.64 19.78 4.25
C GLU A 182 28.06 20.72 5.32
N ASN A 183 26.87 20.39 5.84
CA ASN A 183 26.24 21.15 6.92
C ASN A 183 27.09 21.14 8.20
N SER A 184 27.77 20.03 8.50
CA SER A 184 28.66 19.94 9.67
C SER A 184 29.93 20.78 9.51
N GLN A 185 30.49 20.86 8.29
CA GLN A 185 31.66 21.69 8.00
C GLN A 185 31.34 23.19 8.03
N MET A 186 30.16 23.60 7.56
CA MET A 186 29.74 25.01 7.62
C MET A 186 29.62 25.53 9.06
N VAL A 187 29.15 24.70 9.99
CA VAL A 187 29.05 25.10 11.41
C VAL A 187 30.43 25.27 12.05
N GLN A 188 31.44 24.50 11.63
CA GLN A 188 32.81 24.63 12.15
C GLN A 188 33.57 25.84 11.60
N ASN A 189 33.21 26.33 10.41
CA ASN A 189 33.86 27.49 9.78
C ASN A 189 33.32 28.85 10.24
N VAL A 190 32.28 28.88 11.08
CA VAL A 190 31.92 30.11 11.80
C VAL A 190 32.97 30.31 12.89
N LEU A 191 34.00 31.13 12.57
CA LEU A 191 35.04 31.55 13.51
C LEU A 191 34.39 31.87 14.86
N PRO A 192 34.95 31.40 16.00
CA PRO A 192 34.46 31.81 17.30
C PRO A 192 34.55 33.33 17.36
N LEU A 193 33.39 34.00 17.32
CA LEU A 193 33.32 35.42 17.60
C LEU A 193 34.03 35.61 18.95
N PRO A 194 34.99 36.55 19.04
CA PRO A 194 35.67 36.82 20.29
C PRO A 194 34.61 37.06 21.35
N PRO A 195 34.81 36.55 22.58
CA PRO A 195 33.79 36.61 23.62
C PRO A 195 33.38 38.06 23.84
N THR A 196 32.23 38.45 23.28
CA THR A 196 31.61 39.72 23.61
C THR A 196 31.31 39.64 25.09
N ARG A 197 32.01 40.47 25.86
CA ARG A 197 31.94 40.53 27.32
C ARG A 197 30.55 41.06 27.71
N VAL A 198 29.53 40.21 27.64
CA VAL A 198 28.18 40.55 28.06
C VAL A 198 28.15 40.50 29.58
N HIS A 199 27.97 41.68 30.17
CA HIS A 199 27.78 41.85 31.60
C HIS A 199 26.43 41.20 31.98
N ILE A 200 26.48 40.01 32.61
CA ILE A 200 25.27 39.35 33.11
C ILE A 200 24.92 39.94 34.48
N GLU A 201 23.89 40.79 34.51
CA GLU A 201 23.18 41.12 35.75
C GLU A 201 22.42 39.87 36.23
N LYS A 202 22.79 39.40 37.42
CA LYS A 202 22.05 38.38 38.17
C LYS A 202 20.68 38.94 38.55
N SER A 203 19.62 38.40 37.95
CA SER A 203 18.26 38.56 38.44
C SER A 203 17.64 37.22 38.80
N MET A 204 16.94 37.25 39.92
CA MET A 204 16.55 36.14 40.78
C MET A 204 15.40 35.28 40.23
N ASN A 205 15.56 33.97 40.44
CA ASN A 205 14.63 33.08 41.16
C ASN A 205 13.15 33.07 40.74
N ARG A 206 12.71 31.99 40.07
CA ARG A 206 11.35 31.46 40.20
C ARG A 206 11.32 29.95 39.91
N GLN A 207 11.51 29.16 40.96
CA GLN A 207 11.16 27.74 40.97
C GLN A 207 9.64 27.60 40.77
N ARG A 208 9.22 26.93 39.70
CA ARG A 208 7.87 26.35 39.58
C ARG A 208 7.98 24.84 39.67
N ASN A 209 7.36 24.29 40.72
CA ASN A 209 7.05 22.88 40.86
C ASN A 209 6.20 22.42 39.67
N LEU A 210 6.67 21.40 38.94
CA LEU A 210 5.89 20.65 37.96
C LEU A 210 5.57 19.28 38.56
N GLN A 211 4.31 19.07 38.93
CA GLN A 211 3.74 17.75 39.20
C GLN A 211 3.50 17.02 37.88
N PRO A 212 3.82 15.71 37.76
CA PRO A 212 3.48 14.94 36.57
C PRO A 212 1.97 14.66 36.51
N PRO A 213 1.37 14.60 35.30
CA PRO A 213 -0.04 14.31 35.11
C PRO A 213 -0.38 12.85 35.47
N ASN A 214 -1.48 12.71 36.19
CA ASN A 214 -2.06 11.46 36.65
C ASN A 214 -2.54 10.61 35.45
N VAL A 215 -2.07 9.37 35.35
CA VAL A 215 -2.40 8.44 34.25
C VAL A 215 -3.68 7.68 34.63
N THR A 216 -4.77 7.93 33.90
CA THR A 216 -6.04 7.24 34.08
C THR A 216 -5.97 5.82 33.50
N PRO A 217 -6.33 4.76 34.24
CA PRO A 217 -6.33 3.39 33.71
C PRO A 217 -7.49 3.18 32.73
N THR A 218 -7.17 2.56 31.60
CA THR A 218 -8.13 2.14 30.57
C THR A 218 -8.95 0.94 31.05
N PRO A 219 -10.27 0.90 30.86
CA PRO A 219 -11.09 -0.24 31.30
C PRO A 219 -10.82 -1.51 30.48
N PRO A 220 -11.00 -2.70 31.08
CA PRO A 220 -10.76 -3.97 30.42
C PRO A 220 -11.77 -4.22 29.29
N ILE A 221 -11.25 -4.64 28.15
CA ILE A 221 -12.03 -5.12 27.00
C ILE A 221 -12.66 -6.46 27.41
N SER A 222 -13.96 -6.45 27.64
CA SER A 222 -14.75 -7.66 27.91
C SER A 222 -14.86 -8.49 26.62
N GLN A 223 -14.20 -9.64 26.58
CA GLN A 223 -14.40 -10.67 25.56
C GLN A 223 -15.63 -11.48 25.96
N ASN A 224 -16.76 -11.21 25.32
CA ASN A 224 -17.96 -12.03 25.45
C ASN A 224 -18.31 -12.59 24.06
N MET A 225 -17.77 -13.77 23.76
CA MET A 225 -18.14 -14.58 22.59
C MET A 225 -19.14 -15.65 23.07
N GLY A 226 -20.43 -15.30 23.05
CA GLY A 226 -21.52 -16.25 23.24
C GLY A 226 -21.83 -17.00 21.93
N PRO A 227 -22.24 -18.28 21.98
CA PRO A 227 -22.62 -19.05 20.80
C PRO A 227 -24.03 -18.65 20.33
N LEU A 228 -24.16 -18.35 19.03
CA LEU A 228 -25.46 -18.12 18.38
C LEU A 228 -26.09 -19.48 18.02
N THR A 229 -27.05 -19.92 18.82
CA THR A 229 -28.01 -20.96 18.44
C THR A 229 -29.11 -20.36 17.57
N LEU A 230 -29.23 -20.86 16.33
CA LEU A 230 -30.32 -20.54 15.40
C LEU A 230 -31.48 -21.52 15.62
N THR A 231 -32.65 -21.00 15.99
CA THR A 231 -33.95 -21.71 15.92
C THR A 231 -34.85 -20.99 14.92
N PRO A 232 -35.48 -21.69 13.95
CA PRO A 232 -36.48 -21.09 13.09
C PRO A 232 -37.89 -21.37 13.64
N THR A 233 -38.62 -20.31 13.99
CA THR A 233 -40.06 -20.40 14.25
C THR A 233 -40.76 -19.46 13.27
N PHE A 234 -41.35 -20.04 12.22
CA PHE A 234 -42.29 -19.37 11.34
C PHE A 234 -43.68 -19.40 11.98
N ALA A 235 -44.22 -18.23 12.30
CA ALA A 235 -45.64 -18.05 12.58
C ALA A 235 -46.15 -16.83 11.79
N LEU A 236 -47.09 -17.10 10.87
CA LEU A 236 -47.87 -16.10 10.13
C LEU A 236 -48.98 -15.56 11.03
N PRO A 237 -49.21 -14.23 11.09
CA PRO A 237 -50.47 -13.70 11.59
C PRO A 237 -51.43 -13.38 10.43
N ASN A 238 -52.66 -13.88 10.61
CA ASN A 238 -53.88 -13.46 9.90
C ASN A 238 -54.12 -11.96 10.09
N ILE A 239 -54.43 -11.23 9.01
CA ILE A 239 -54.93 -9.85 9.07
C ILE A 239 -56.37 -9.83 8.51
N PRO A 240 -57.35 -9.33 9.27
CA PRO A 240 -58.72 -9.17 8.78
C PRO A 240 -58.88 -7.91 7.94
N LEU A 241 -59.71 -8.07 6.91
CA LEU A 241 -60.17 -7.07 5.96
C LEU A 241 -61.21 -6.15 6.65
N ALA A 242 -60.94 -4.85 6.75
CA ALA A 242 -61.93 -3.85 7.13
C ALA A 242 -61.78 -2.59 6.26
N SER A 243 -62.94 -2.09 5.84
CA SER A 243 -63.18 -1.09 4.81
C SER A 243 -63.47 0.30 5.40
N MET A 244 -63.27 1.33 4.55
CA MET A 244 -63.88 2.69 4.56
C MET A 244 -63.47 3.62 5.73
N GLN A 245 -63.28 4.93 5.63
CA GLN A 245 -63.48 5.99 4.62
C GLN A 245 -62.66 7.25 5.07
N PRO A 246 -62.59 8.35 4.29
CA PRO A 246 -61.54 9.38 4.40
C PRO A 246 -61.89 10.55 5.31
N GLN A 247 -60.87 11.20 5.91
CA GLN A 247 -60.95 12.58 6.39
C GLN A 247 -59.66 13.36 6.15
N LEU A 248 -59.87 14.67 6.02
CA LEU A 248 -59.04 15.69 5.41
C LEU A 248 -57.88 16.20 6.27
N SER A 249 -56.85 16.65 5.54
CA SER A 249 -55.99 17.82 5.81
C SER A 249 -55.24 17.87 7.14
N GLN A 250 -53.97 17.45 7.17
CA GLN A 250 -52.94 18.07 8.01
C GLN A 250 -51.55 18.03 7.34
N ARG A 251 -51.12 19.22 6.86
CA ARG A 251 -49.75 19.78 6.92
C ARG A 251 -48.59 18.76 6.93
N GLU A 252 -48.14 18.37 5.74
CA GLU A 252 -47.00 17.48 5.52
C GLU A 252 -45.68 18.12 6.01
N ARG A 253 -45.27 17.74 7.21
CA ARG A 253 -43.85 17.79 7.58
C ARG A 253 -43.16 16.68 6.78
N LYS A 254 -42.29 17.06 5.83
CA LYS A 254 -41.39 16.14 5.12
C LYS A 254 -40.49 15.44 6.15
N THR A 255 -40.96 14.32 6.66
CA THR A 255 -40.11 13.36 7.35
C THR A 255 -39.14 12.78 6.33
N PRO A 256 -37.83 12.72 6.63
CA PRO A 256 -36.87 12.08 5.74
C PRO A 256 -37.34 10.63 5.53
N ARG A 257 -37.66 10.31 4.27
CA ARG A 257 -37.98 8.94 3.85
C ARG A 257 -36.75 8.10 4.16
N VAL A 258 -36.81 7.35 5.26
CA VAL A 258 -35.85 6.28 5.52
C VAL A 258 -36.07 5.27 4.41
N LEU A 259 -35.25 5.35 3.36
CA LEU A 259 -35.27 4.35 2.29
C LEU A 259 -35.08 2.99 2.96
N ASN A 260 -36.00 2.07 2.68
CA ASN A 260 -35.91 0.71 3.18
C ASN A 260 -34.58 0.12 2.69
N GLN A 261 -33.80 -0.49 3.57
CA GLN A 261 -32.48 -1.08 3.24
C GLN A 261 -32.56 -1.98 1.98
N HIS A 262 -33.70 -2.66 1.80
CA HIS A 262 -34.01 -3.46 0.62
C HIS A 262 -33.96 -2.66 -0.71
N GLU A 263 -34.44 -1.42 -0.73
CA GLU A 263 -34.44 -0.56 -1.93
C GLU A 263 -33.01 -0.11 -2.29
N LEU A 264 -32.18 0.18 -1.27
CA LEU A 264 -30.76 0.49 -1.46
C LEU A 264 -29.99 -0.71 -2.01
N ASP A 265 -30.27 -1.90 -1.50
CA ASP A 265 -29.66 -3.14 -1.99
C ASP A 265 -30.06 -3.43 -3.44
N LEU A 266 -31.31 -3.15 -3.82
CA LEU A 266 -31.82 -3.31 -5.18
C LEU A 266 -31.16 -2.33 -6.16
N GLN A 267 -30.98 -1.07 -5.76
CA GLN A 267 -30.20 -0.08 -6.53
C GLN A 267 -28.74 -0.52 -6.71
N ARG A 268 -28.12 -1.04 -5.65
CA ARG A 268 -26.74 -1.54 -5.71
C ARG A 268 -26.60 -2.73 -6.66
N LEU A 269 -27.56 -3.65 -6.67
CA LEU A 269 -27.58 -4.78 -7.61
C LEU A 269 -27.76 -4.34 -9.06
N GLN A 270 -28.60 -3.33 -9.32
CA GLN A 270 -28.75 -2.74 -10.65
C GLN A 270 -27.44 -2.11 -11.13
N GLN A 271 -26.76 -1.36 -10.26
CA GLN A 271 -25.46 -0.76 -10.57
C GLN A 271 -24.41 -1.82 -10.92
N ILE A 272 -24.28 -2.88 -10.10
CA ILE A 272 -23.37 -4.00 -10.36
C ILE A 272 -23.68 -4.68 -11.70
N THR A 273 -24.96 -4.81 -12.04
CA THR A 273 -25.39 -5.43 -13.30
C THR A 273 -24.95 -4.60 -14.52
N VAL A 274 -25.05 -3.27 -14.43
CA VAL A 274 -24.58 -2.37 -15.48
C VAL A 274 -23.06 -2.45 -15.63
N GLU A 275 -22.31 -2.44 -14.52
CA GLU A 275 -20.84 -2.55 -14.51
C GLU A 275 -20.36 -3.88 -15.12
N LEU A 276 -21.01 -5.00 -14.77
CA LEU A 276 -20.70 -6.31 -15.35
C LEU A 276 -20.96 -6.36 -16.86
N ARG A 277 -22.02 -5.70 -17.35
CA ARG A 277 -22.29 -5.60 -18.79
C ARG A 277 -21.20 -4.83 -19.51
N GLN A 278 -20.80 -3.67 -18.98
CA GLN A 278 -19.72 -2.86 -19.54
C GLN A 278 -18.38 -3.62 -19.55
N ALA A 279 -18.05 -4.33 -18.46
CA ALA A 279 -16.85 -5.16 -18.39
C ALA A 279 -16.86 -6.29 -19.43
N SER A 280 -18.01 -6.94 -19.65
CA SER A 280 -18.19 -7.97 -20.68
C SER A 280 -17.98 -7.42 -22.09
N GLU A 281 -18.52 -6.23 -22.38
CA GLU A 281 -18.31 -5.56 -23.67
C GLU A 281 -16.84 -5.18 -23.92
N MET A 282 -16.14 -4.67 -22.90
CA MET A 282 -14.71 -4.38 -23.00
C MET A 282 -13.89 -5.66 -23.25
N ALA A 283 -14.21 -6.76 -22.57
CA ALA A 283 -13.54 -8.05 -22.78
C ALA A 283 -13.74 -8.56 -24.22
N ARG A 284 -14.95 -8.40 -24.79
CA ARG A 284 -15.21 -8.75 -26.20
C ARG A 284 -14.37 -7.90 -27.16
N ARG A 285 -14.28 -6.58 -26.94
CA ARG A 285 -13.45 -5.69 -27.75
C ARG A 285 -11.97 -6.05 -27.68
N TYR A 286 -11.47 -6.36 -26.49
CA TYR A 286 -10.08 -6.79 -26.31
C TYR A 286 -9.80 -8.10 -27.07
N ASN A 287 -10.66 -9.10 -26.93
CA ASN A 287 -10.51 -10.37 -27.65
C ASN A 287 -10.54 -10.16 -29.17
N GLN A 288 -11.40 -9.29 -29.69
CA GLN A 288 -11.42 -8.95 -31.11
C GLN A 288 -10.09 -8.34 -31.56
N LEU A 289 -9.54 -7.39 -30.80
CA LEU A 289 -8.27 -6.75 -31.13
C LEU A 289 -7.10 -7.74 -31.14
N VAL A 290 -7.10 -8.73 -30.23
CA VAL A 290 -6.10 -9.81 -30.22
C VAL A 290 -6.21 -10.69 -31.47
N MET A 291 -7.44 -11.02 -31.90
CA MET A 291 -7.68 -11.78 -33.11
C MET A 291 -7.21 -11.02 -34.36
N ASP A 292 -7.56 -9.74 -34.48
CA ASP A 292 -7.16 -8.87 -35.60
C ASP A 292 -5.61 -8.73 -35.68
N LEU A 293 -4.94 -8.60 -34.53
CA LEU A 293 -3.47 -8.58 -34.45
C LEU A 293 -2.86 -9.91 -34.90
N GLY A 294 -3.46 -11.04 -34.51
CA GLY A 294 -3.03 -12.36 -34.94
C GLY A 294 -3.18 -12.58 -36.45
N GLU A 295 -4.26 -12.05 -37.04
CA GLU A 295 -4.50 -12.09 -38.48
C GLU A 295 -3.48 -11.23 -39.26
N ARG A 296 -3.26 -9.98 -38.84
CA ARG A 296 -2.22 -9.12 -39.44
C ARG A 296 -0.83 -9.74 -39.36
N HIS A 297 -0.48 -10.35 -38.22
CA HIS A 297 0.82 -11.01 -38.09
C HIS A 297 0.95 -12.18 -39.08
N ARG A 298 -0.12 -12.95 -39.30
CA ARG A 298 -0.16 -14.03 -40.29
C ARG A 298 0.01 -13.51 -41.71
N GLU A 299 -0.64 -12.41 -42.07
CA GLU A 299 -0.49 -11.76 -43.39
C GLU A 299 0.95 -11.30 -43.64
N ILE A 300 1.61 -10.73 -42.63
CA ILE A 300 3.02 -10.34 -42.70
C ILE A 300 3.91 -11.55 -42.96
N LEU A 301 3.68 -12.67 -42.25
CA LEU A 301 4.46 -13.89 -42.46
C LEU A 301 4.27 -14.46 -43.87
N ILE A 302 3.05 -14.46 -44.40
CA ILE A 302 2.76 -14.92 -45.77
C ILE A 302 3.48 -14.03 -46.80
N SER A 303 3.42 -12.71 -46.66
CA SER A 303 4.10 -11.80 -47.61
C SER A 303 5.62 -11.93 -47.57
N MET A 304 6.23 -12.19 -46.41
CA MET A 304 7.66 -12.50 -46.30
C MET A 304 8.04 -13.80 -47.03
N THR A 305 7.19 -14.83 -46.99
CA THR A 305 7.47 -16.10 -47.68
C THR A 305 7.33 -16.01 -49.20
N GLN A 306 6.38 -15.21 -49.71
CA GLN A 306 6.18 -15.00 -51.14
C GLN A 306 7.33 -14.21 -51.77
N ASN A 307 7.82 -13.17 -51.10
CA ASN A 307 8.94 -12.36 -51.61
C ASN A 307 10.27 -13.14 -51.72
N ASN A 308 10.44 -14.23 -50.95
CA ASN A 308 11.65 -15.05 -51.02
C ASN A 308 11.62 -16.11 -52.13
N THR A 309 10.44 -16.39 -52.71
CA THR A 309 10.32 -17.43 -53.76
C THR A 309 10.55 -16.89 -55.17
N ASP A 310 10.27 -15.60 -55.41
CA ASP A 310 10.47 -14.97 -56.74
C ASP A 310 11.95 -14.64 -57.07
N GLY A 311 12.87 -14.81 -56.12
CA GLY A 311 14.30 -14.50 -56.31
C GLY A 311 15.15 -15.64 -56.89
N PHE A 312 14.60 -16.84 -57.09
CA PHE A 312 15.40 -18.02 -57.45
C PHE A 312 15.32 -18.46 -58.92
N ASP A 313 14.46 -17.86 -59.75
CA ASP A 313 14.21 -18.32 -61.13
C ASP A 313 14.92 -17.50 -62.24
N THR A 314 15.82 -16.56 -61.91
CA THR A 314 16.45 -15.67 -62.91
C THR A 314 17.91 -16.00 -63.28
N GLU A 315 18.46 -17.13 -62.84
CA GLU A 315 19.79 -17.62 -63.28
C GLU A 315 19.68 -18.99 -63.98
N ARG A 316 19.12 -19.02 -65.18
CA ARG A 316 19.36 -20.07 -66.19
C ARG A 316 19.35 -19.52 -67.59
#